data_AF-A0A969V1Z3-F1
#
_entry.id   AF-A0A969V1Z3-F1
#
_cell.length_a   1.000
_cell.length_b   1.000
_cell.length_c   1.000
_cell.angle_alpha   90.00
_cell.angle_beta   90.00
_cell.angle_gamma   90.00
#
_symmetry.space_group_name_H-M   'P 1'
#
loop_
_entity.id
_entity.type
_entity.pdbx_description
1 polymer ?
#
loop_
_entity_poly.entity_id
_entity_poly.type
_entity_poly.pdbx_seq_one_letter_code
_entity_poly.pdbx_strand_id
1 'polypeptide(L)'
;MPARPDLVVRITERGHKEGRIGPMNSWPIDTLQKGDVYVADGFGKITDGTLIGDNLGNAIFAKSKTGVVFDAGARDLEGLARIPGFNAFVRGWDPSYLQQSMLMSINQPIRIGQATVFPGDVVLAKREGVIFIPPQFVEDLVINAEFIQLRDEFGIPIVLVSHALDEVIRLADTLVLVDAGRVHACGDVDDIMGNLDVSATHGQSRD
;
A
#
# COMPACT_ATOMS: atom_id res chain seq x y z
N MET A 1 13.26 -4.09 -15.64
CA MET A 1 14.21 -3.18 -16.33
C MET A 1 14.43 -3.64 -17.77
N PRO A 2 14.75 -2.74 -18.73
CA PRO A 2 15.16 -3.12 -20.07
C PRO A 2 16.33 -4.11 -20.06
N ALA A 3 16.29 -5.12 -20.93
CA ALA A 3 17.31 -6.16 -20.95
C ALA A 3 18.69 -5.62 -21.37
N ARG A 4 19.71 -6.08 -20.64
CA ARG A 4 21.13 -5.90 -20.97
C ARG A 4 21.79 -7.27 -21.05
N PRO A 5 22.26 -7.73 -22.24
CA PRO A 5 22.76 -9.09 -22.40
C PRO A 5 23.90 -9.46 -21.45
N ASP A 6 24.81 -8.52 -21.18
CA ASP A 6 25.91 -8.66 -20.24
C ASP A 6 25.42 -8.92 -18.80
N LEU A 7 24.38 -8.21 -18.36
CA LEU A 7 23.81 -8.35 -17.03
C LEU A 7 22.93 -9.60 -16.92
N VAL A 8 22.12 -9.90 -17.93
CA VAL A 8 21.25 -11.09 -17.98
C VAL A 8 22.06 -12.35 -17.75
N VAL A 9 23.20 -12.51 -18.45
CA VAL A 9 24.09 -13.67 -18.27
C VAL A 9 24.60 -13.74 -16.83
N ARG A 10 25.13 -12.64 -16.29
CA ARG A 10 25.70 -12.60 -14.93
C ARG A 10 24.68 -12.88 -13.84
N ILE A 11 23.48 -12.32 -13.94
CA ILE A 11 22.39 -12.51 -12.98
C ILE A 11 21.88 -13.95 -13.05
N THR A 12 21.79 -14.51 -14.27
CA THR A 12 21.36 -15.91 -14.47
C THR A 12 22.36 -16.89 -13.85
N GLU A 13 23.65 -16.75 -14.16
CA GLU A 13 24.73 -17.56 -13.58
C GLU A 13 24.73 -17.49 -12.05
N ARG A 14 24.60 -16.28 -11.50
CA ARG A 14 24.53 -16.07 -10.05
C ARG A 14 23.29 -16.74 -9.44
N GLY A 15 22.13 -16.58 -10.07
CA GLY A 15 20.87 -17.17 -9.58
C GLY A 15 20.94 -18.69 -9.51
N HIS A 16 21.49 -19.35 -10.53
CA HIS A 16 21.68 -20.80 -10.51
C HIS A 16 22.69 -21.26 -9.44
N LYS A 17 23.77 -20.49 -9.20
CA LYS A 17 24.70 -20.77 -8.09
C LYS A 17 24.05 -20.62 -6.72
N GLU A 18 23.08 -19.73 -6.59
CA GLU A 18 22.26 -19.53 -5.39
C GLU A 18 21.09 -20.52 -5.30
N GLY A 19 21.00 -21.52 -6.20
CA GLY A 19 20.00 -22.58 -6.17
C GLY A 19 18.63 -22.22 -6.75
N ARG A 20 18.50 -21.09 -7.45
CA ARG A 20 17.25 -20.72 -8.12
C ARG A 20 17.03 -21.60 -9.36
N ILE A 21 15.78 -22.02 -9.57
CA ILE A 21 15.39 -22.94 -10.63
C ILE A 21 14.60 -22.18 -11.69
N GLY A 22 14.86 -22.46 -12.97
CA GLY A 22 14.11 -21.89 -14.08
C GLY A 22 14.49 -20.45 -14.41
N PRO A 23 13.67 -19.77 -15.23
CA PRO A 23 13.95 -18.42 -15.71
C PRO A 23 13.74 -17.35 -14.64
N MET A 24 14.41 -16.20 -14.80
CA MET A 24 14.39 -15.09 -13.82
C MET A 24 13.00 -14.61 -13.42
N ASN A 25 11.99 -14.76 -14.28
CA ASN A 25 10.63 -14.33 -13.99
C ASN A 25 9.87 -15.24 -13.00
N SER A 26 10.28 -16.50 -12.82
CA SER A 26 9.66 -17.39 -11.83
C SER A 26 10.25 -17.20 -10.42
N TRP A 27 11.52 -16.80 -10.33
CA TRP A 27 12.22 -16.75 -9.05
C TRP A 27 11.53 -15.96 -7.93
N PRO A 28 10.94 -14.76 -8.18
CA PRO A 28 10.26 -14.03 -7.12
C PRO A 28 8.91 -14.68 -6.76
N ILE A 29 8.28 -15.39 -7.70
CA ILE A 29 7.04 -16.13 -7.46
C ILE A 29 7.33 -17.34 -6.57
N ASP A 30 8.46 -18.01 -6.78
CA ASP A 30 8.84 -19.19 -6.01
C ASP A 30 9.00 -18.91 -4.51
N THR A 31 9.40 -17.68 -4.16
CA THR A 31 9.60 -17.22 -2.78
C THR A 31 8.34 -16.72 -2.07
N LEU A 32 7.21 -16.57 -2.78
CA LEU A 32 5.98 -16.05 -2.19
C LEU A 32 5.44 -16.96 -1.09
N GLN A 33 4.88 -16.32 -0.07
CA GLN A 33 4.19 -16.93 1.06
C GLN A 33 2.73 -16.50 1.09
N LYS A 34 1.92 -17.22 1.85
CA LYS A 34 0.50 -16.89 2.05
C LYS A 34 0.37 -15.51 2.69
N GLY A 35 -0.43 -14.64 2.07
CA GLY A 35 -0.66 -13.25 2.50
C GLY A 35 0.20 -12.23 1.77
N ASP A 36 1.30 -12.62 1.12
CA ASP A 36 2.13 -11.71 0.35
C ASP A 36 1.35 -11.14 -0.83
N VAL A 37 1.63 -9.92 -1.26
CA VAL A 37 1.17 -9.40 -2.56
C VAL A 37 2.38 -9.31 -3.49
N TYR A 38 2.27 -9.88 -4.70
CA TYR A 38 3.35 -9.75 -5.67
C TYR A 38 3.39 -8.32 -6.21
N VAL A 39 4.44 -7.57 -5.90
CA VAL A 39 4.64 -6.20 -6.40
C VAL A 39 5.89 -6.15 -7.28
N ALA A 40 5.75 -5.71 -8.52
CA ALA A 40 6.89 -5.62 -9.43
C ALA A 40 6.82 -4.40 -10.36
N ASP A 41 8.00 -3.85 -10.65
CA ASP A 41 8.20 -2.77 -11.59
C ASP A 41 8.61 -3.31 -12.97
N GLY A 42 7.70 -3.20 -13.94
CA GLY A 42 7.93 -3.49 -15.34
C GLY A 42 8.18 -2.25 -16.19
N PHE A 43 8.62 -1.15 -15.55
CA PHE A 43 8.97 0.14 -16.14
C PHE A 43 7.89 0.72 -17.07
N GLY A 44 6.61 0.44 -16.75
CA GLY A 44 5.45 0.91 -17.50
C GLY A 44 5.26 0.25 -18.87
N LYS A 45 6.00 -0.83 -19.19
CA LYS A 45 5.96 -1.47 -20.51
C LYS A 45 4.67 -2.27 -20.68
N ILE A 46 3.79 -1.86 -21.60
CA ILE A 46 2.55 -2.58 -21.90
C ILE A 46 2.80 -3.62 -23.00
N THR A 47 2.97 -3.19 -24.25
CA THR A 47 3.31 -4.07 -25.36
C THR A 47 4.72 -4.66 -25.17
N ASP A 48 4.84 -5.97 -25.36
CA ASP A 48 6.02 -6.79 -25.07
C ASP A 48 6.51 -6.72 -23.61
N GLY A 49 5.65 -6.25 -22.70
CA GLY A 49 5.92 -6.10 -21.27
C GLY A 49 5.08 -7.02 -20.38
N THR A 50 4.30 -7.91 -20.99
CA THR A 50 3.31 -8.75 -20.33
C THR A 50 3.95 -9.94 -19.62
N LEU A 51 4.29 -9.72 -18.34
CA LEU A 51 4.83 -10.75 -17.46
C LEU A 51 3.71 -11.64 -16.90
N ILE A 52 2.59 -11.04 -16.49
CA ILE A 52 1.50 -11.75 -15.83
C ILE A 52 0.50 -12.25 -16.87
N GLY A 53 0.27 -13.55 -16.88
CA GLY A 53 -0.81 -14.24 -17.61
C GLY A 53 -1.28 -15.43 -16.80
N ASP A 54 -2.15 -16.28 -17.35
CA ASP A 54 -2.89 -17.29 -16.57
C ASP A 54 -2.00 -18.21 -15.75
N ASN A 55 -0.92 -18.73 -16.33
CA ASN A 55 -0.03 -19.68 -15.65
C ASN A 55 0.67 -19.03 -14.45
N LEU A 56 1.22 -17.83 -14.64
CA LEU A 56 1.95 -17.14 -13.57
C LEU A 56 0.99 -16.54 -12.54
N GLY A 57 -0.19 -16.07 -12.97
CA GLY A 57 -1.26 -15.64 -12.06
C GLY A 57 -1.74 -16.78 -11.15
N ASN A 58 -1.96 -17.97 -11.72
CA ASN A 58 -2.27 -19.16 -10.92
C ASN A 58 -1.13 -19.53 -9.96
N ALA A 59 0.13 -19.45 -10.39
CA ALA A 59 1.27 -19.74 -9.52
C ALA A 59 1.37 -18.73 -8.35
N ILE A 60 1.19 -17.44 -8.64
CA ILE A 60 1.12 -16.37 -7.62
C ILE A 60 -0.01 -16.69 -6.64
N PHE A 61 -1.22 -16.93 -7.14
CA PHE A 61 -2.38 -17.20 -6.28
C PHE A 61 -2.24 -18.49 -5.46
N ALA A 62 -1.66 -19.54 -6.05
CA ALA A 62 -1.45 -20.81 -5.35
C ALA A 62 -0.62 -20.63 -4.07
N LYS A 63 0.38 -19.76 -4.11
CA LYS A 63 1.28 -19.46 -2.99
C LYS A 63 0.73 -18.36 -2.07
N SER A 64 0.33 -17.24 -2.65
CA SER A 64 -0.04 -16.03 -1.89
C SER A 64 -1.48 -16.01 -1.40
N LYS A 65 -2.41 -16.59 -2.15
CA LYS A 65 -3.87 -16.41 -1.96
C LYS A 65 -4.35 -14.97 -2.09
N THR A 66 -3.57 -14.10 -2.73
CA THR A 66 -3.90 -12.68 -2.94
C THR A 66 -3.89 -12.34 -4.43
N GLY A 67 -2.94 -11.55 -4.92
CA GLY A 67 -2.89 -11.00 -6.25
C GLY A 67 -1.55 -10.34 -6.58
N VAL A 68 -1.60 -9.42 -7.53
CA VAL A 68 -0.44 -8.75 -8.10
C VAL A 68 -0.69 -7.26 -8.33
N VAL A 69 0.33 -6.46 -8.04
CA VAL A 69 0.50 -5.09 -8.53
C VAL A 69 1.71 -5.06 -9.46
N PHE A 70 1.48 -4.87 -10.75
CA PHE A 70 2.54 -4.89 -11.75
C PHE A 70 2.54 -3.59 -12.56
N ASP A 71 3.63 -2.82 -12.47
CA ASP A 71 3.79 -1.57 -13.21
C ASP A 71 4.22 -1.83 -14.67
N ALA A 72 3.37 -2.55 -15.40
CA ALA A 72 3.49 -2.93 -16.81
C ALA A 72 2.20 -3.63 -17.29
N GLY A 73 2.22 -4.18 -18.51
CA GLY A 73 1.09 -4.91 -19.08
C GLY A 73 0.87 -6.29 -18.45
N ALA A 74 -0.36 -6.79 -18.52
CA ALA A 74 -0.69 -8.20 -18.33
C ALA A 74 -1.42 -8.75 -19.55
N ARG A 75 -1.64 -10.06 -19.57
CA ARG A 75 -2.38 -10.77 -20.60
C ARG A 75 -3.32 -11.82 -19.98
N ASP A 76 -4.09 -12.48 -20.83
CA ASP A 76 -5.02 -13.53 -20.42
C ASP A 76 -6.08 -13.05 -19.40
N LEU A 77 -6.62 -11.84 -19.60
CA LEU A 77 -7.61 -11.22 -18.70
C LEU A 77 -8.75 -12.18 -18.32
N GLU A 78 -9.27 -12.93 -19.31
CA GLU A 78 -10.38 -13.85 -19.09
C GLU A 78 -10.01 -14.99 -18.14
N GLY A 79 -8.83 -15.57 -18.27
CA GLY A 79 -8.42 -16.68 -17.40
C GLY A 79 -8.04 -16.20 -16.01
N LEU A 80 -7.38 -15.04 -15.89
CA LEU A 80 -7.12 -14.41 -14.59
C LEU A 80 -8.40 -14.06 -13.84
N ALA A 81 -9.43 -13.56 -14.54
CA ALA A 81 -10.73 -13.24 -13.95
C ALA A 81 -11.48 -14.47 -13.42
N ARG A 82 -11.13 -15.69 -13.88
CA ARG A 82 -11.71 -16.94 -13.40
C ARG A 82 -11.08 -17.43 -12.09
N ILE A 83 -9.97 -16.85 -11.64
CA ILE A 83 -9.30 -17.23 -10.38
C ILE A 83 -10.00 -16.50 -9.22
N PRO A 84 -10.83 -17.17 -8.40
CA PRO A 84 -11.62 -16.47 -7.38
C PRO A 84 -10.72 -15.88 -6.29
N GLY A 85 -10.83 -14.57 -6.06
CA GLY A 85 -10.02 -13.84 -5.07
C GLY A 85 -8.68 -13.34 -5.60
N PHE A 86 -8.33 -13.65 -6.86
CA PHE A 86 -7.13 -13.08 -7.48
C PHE A 86 -7.39 -11.66 -7.98
N ASN A 87 -6.58 -10.72 -7.53
CA ASN A 87 -6.65 -9.33 -7.96
C ASN A 87 -5.41 -8.96 -8.77
N ALA A 88 -5.59 -8.43 -9.97
CA ALA A 88 -4.49 -7.94 -10.81
C ALA A 88 -4.62 -6.44 -11.08
N PHE A 89 -3.65 -5.68 -10.56
CA PHE A 89 -3.51 -4.25 -10.81
C PHE A 89 -2.34 -4.04 -11.76
N VAL A 90 -2.67 -3.72 -13.01
CA VAL A 90 -1.71 -3.59 -14.11
C VAL A 90 -1.96 -2.29 -14.88
N ARG A 91 -0.97 -1.84 -15.67
CA ARG A 91 -1.09 -0.62 -16.49
C ARG A 91 -1.98 -0.80 -17.71
N GLY A 92 -2.12 -2.02 -18.21
CA GLY A 92 -2.90 -2.33 -19.40
C GLY A 92 -2.87 -3.81 -19.75
N TRP A 93 -3.61 -4.15 -20.80
CA TRP A 93 -3.76 -5.51 -21.29
C TRP A 93 -3.28 -5.59 -22.73
N ASP A 94 -2.46 -6.59 -23.04
CA ASP A 94 -1.89 -6.78 -24.38
C ASP A 94 -1.65 -8.29 -24.62
N PRO A 95 -1.85 -8.82 -25.83
CA PRO A 95 -1.68 -10.26 -26.10
C PRO A 95 -0.21 -10.69 -26.28
N SER A 96 0.74 -9.75 -26.33
CA SER A 96 2.18 -10.05 -26.43
C SER A 96 2.69 -10.87 -25.22
N TYR A 97 3.99 -11.16 -25.22
CA TYR A 97 4.67 -11.79 -24.10
C TYR A 97 5.86 -10.94 -23.67
N LEU A 98 6.33 -11.12 -22.44
CA LEU A 98 7.49 -10.39 -21.92
C LEU A 98 8.72 -10.55 -22.81
N GLN A 99 9.20 -9.45 -23.39
CA GLN A 99 10.46 -9.38 -24.14
C GLN A 99 11.33 -8.23 -23.62
N GLN A 100 12.62 -8.27 -23.96
CA GLN A 100 13.57 -7.18 -23.70
C GLN A 100 13.52 -6.67 -22.25
N SER A 101 13.32 -7.58 -21.30
CA SER A 101 13.21 -7.27 -19.88
C SER A 101 14.12 -8.19 -19.07
N MET A 102 14.67 -7.66 -17.98
CA MET A 102 15.49 -8.40 -17.03
C MET A 102 15.09 -8.09 -15.59
N LEU A 103 15.27 -9.08 -14.72
CA LEU A 103 15.15 -8.94 -13.27
C LEU A 103 16.46 -8.38 -12.72
N MET A 104 16.39 -7.27 -11.99
CA MET A 104 17.57 -6.69 -11.33
C MET A 104 17.72 -7.13 -9.87
N SER A 105 16.60 -7.26 -9.17
CA SER A 105 16.58 -7.50 -7.74
C SER A 105 15.25 -8.09 -7.30
N ILE A 106 15.28 -8.81 -6.17
CA ILE A 106 14.13 -9.32 -5.45
C ILE A 106 14.19 -8.72 -4.04
N ASN A 107 13.05 -8.32 -3.48
CA ASN A 107 12.95 -7.71 -2.15
C ASN A 107 13.90 -6.52 -1.94
N GLN A 108 13.92 -5.62 -2.92
CA GLN A 108 14.59 -4.31 -2.82
C GLN A 108 13.55 -3.21 -2.95
N PRO A 109 13.80 -2.00 -2.41
CA PRO A 109 12.91 -0.87 -2.62
C PRO A 109 12.74 -0.57 -4.11
N ILE A 110 11.50 -0.41 -4.54
CA ILE A 110 11.15 -0.08 -5.93
C ILE A 110 10.22 1.12 -5.97
N ARG A 111 10.02 1.69 -7.16
CA ARG A 111 9.05 2.74 -7.40
C ARG A 111 7.89 2.19 -8.22
N ILE A 112 6.67 2.39 -7.73
CA ILE A 112 5.44 2.09 -8.47
C ILE A 112 4.68 3.41 -8.66
N GLY A 113 4.56 3.87 -9.91
CA GLY A 113 4.04 5.21 -10.17
C GLY A 113 4.83 6.31 -9.45
N GLN A 114 4.22 6.97 -8.47
CA GLN A 114 4.84 8.03 -7.65
C GLN A 114 5.19 7.56 -6.22
N ALA A 115 4.86 6.31 -5.86
CA ALA A 115 5.13 5.77 -4.53
C ALA A 115 6.46 5.01 -4.50
N THR A 116 7.19 5.14 -3.40
CA THR A 116 8.28 4.23 -3.06
C THR A 116 7.70 3.08 -2.26
N VAL A 117 8.03 1.84 -2.65
CA VAL A 117 7.50 0.63 -2.05
C VAL A 117 8.64 -0.17 -1.46
N PHE A 118 8.50 -0.54 -0.19
CA PHE A 118 9.43 -1.38 0.53
C PHE A 118 8.85 -2.80 0.72
N PRO A 119 9.70 -3.84 0.74
CA PRO A 119 9.28 -5.15 1.19
C PRO A 119 8.73 -5.07 2.62
N GLY A 120 7.52 -5.57 2.84
CA GLY A 120 6.82 -5.50 4.13
C GLY A 120 5.74 -4.41 4.21
N ASP A 121 5.63 -3.53 3.20
CA ASP A 121 4.51 -2.61 3.11
C ASP A 121 3.19 -3.37 2.93
N VAL A 122 2.14 -2.90 3.62
CA VAL A 122 0.78 -3.40 3.42
C VAL A 122 0.20 -2.75 2.17
N VAL A 123 -0.36 -3.60 1.30
CA VAL A 123 -0.95 -3.16 0.04
C VAL A 123 -2.47 -3.13 0.18
N LEU A 124 -3.06 -1.94 0.12
CA LEU A 124 -4.50 -1.75 -0.02
C LEU A 124 -4.79 -1.43 -1.48
N ALA A 125 -5.52 -2.32 -2.15
CA ALA A 125 -5.84 -2.15 -3.56
C ALA A 125 -7.36 -2.21 -3.78
N LYS A 126 -7.90 -1.15 -4.37
CA LYS A 126 -9.31 -1.02 -4.78
C LYS A 126 -9.38 -0.62 -6.25
N ARG A 127 -10.57 -0.64 -6.85
CA ARG A 127 -10.76 -0.35 -8.28
C ARG A 127 -10.20 1.02 -8.70
N GLU A 128 -10.21 1.97 -7.77
CA GLU A 128 -9.77 3.34 -7.95
C GLU A 128 -8.24 3.49 -7.88
N GLY A 129 -7.54 2.55 -7.25
CA GLY A 129 -6.08 2.64 -7.10
C GLY A 129 -5.48 1.72 -6.06
N VAL A 130 -4.16 1.87 -5.89
CA VAL A 130 -3.33 1.09 -4.96
C VAL A 130 -2.63 2.04 -4.01
N ILE A 131 -2.67 1.71 -2.72
CA ILE A 131 -1.99 2.43 -1.65
C ILE A 131 -1.01 1.47 -0.99
N PHE A 132 0.21 1.94 -0.76
CA PHE A 132 1.25 1.25 -0.01
C PHE A 132 1.36 1.89 1.37
N ILE A 133 1.19 1.10 2.41
CA ILE A 133 1.14 1.56 3.80
C ILE A 133 2.38 0.98 4.51
N PRO A 134 3.30 1.83 4.97
CA PRO A 134 4.43 1.37 5.75
C PRO A 134 3.98 0.62 7.01
N PRO A 135 4.65 -0.49 7.39
CA PRO A 135 4.18 -1.38 8.45
C PRO A 135 4.00 -0.69 9.80
N GLN A 136 4.81 0.33 10.11
CA GLN A 136 4.73 1.09 11.36
C GLN A 136 3.45 1.92 11.52
N PHE A 137 2.69 2.15 10.44
CA PHE A 137 1.44 2.91 10.48
C PHE A 137 0.19 2.03 10.42
N VAL A 138 0.35 0.72 10.25
CA VAL A 138 -0.77 -0.20 10.02
C VAL A 138 -1.65 -0.30 11.25
N GLU A 139 -1.06 -0.42 12.44
CA GLU A 139 -1.81 -0.53 13.70
C GLU A 139 -2.69 0.71 13.95
N ASP A 140 -2.09 1.89 13.88
CA ASP A 140 -2.81 3.16 14.02
C ASP A 140 -3.92 3.27 12.96
N LEU A 141 -3.65 2.91 11.70
CA LEU A 141 -4.62 3.03 10.62
C LEU A 141 -5.84 2.11 10.85
N VAL A 142 -5.63 0.88 11.30
CA VAL A 142 -6.72 -0.07 11.59
C VAL A 142 -7.62 0.46 12.70
N ILE A 143 -7.03 0.92 13.81
CA ILE A 143 -7.79 1.44 14.96
C ILE A 143 -8.64 2.65 14.54
N ASN A 144 -8.04 3.60 13.82
CA ASN A 144 -8.75 4.80 13.38
C ASN A 144 -9.84 4.48 12.34
N ALA A 145 -9.56 3.57 11.40
CA ALA A 145 -10.52 3.19 10.37
C ALA A 145 -11.74 2.49 10.96
N GLU A 146 -11.56 1.59 11.94
CA GLU A 146 -12.68 0.97 12.65
C GLU A 146 -13.53 2.01 13.41
N PHE A 147 -12.89 2.97 14.07
CA PHE A 147 -13.58 4.04 14.78
C PHE A 147 -14.41 4.93 13.84
N ILE A 148 -13.81 5.37 12.73
CA ILE A 148 -14.50 6.17 11.70
C ILE A 148 -15.66 5.38 11.10
N GLN A 149 -15.43 4.11 10.73
CA GLN A 149 -16.47 3.27 10.15
C GLN A 149 -17.65 3.07 11.11
N LEU A 150 -17.40 2.81 12.40
CA LEU A 150 -18.47 2.65 13.40
C LEU A 150 -19.28 3.94 13.60
N ARG A 151 -18.61 5.10 13.64
CA ARG A 151 -19.28 6.41 13.71
C ARG A 151 -20.16 6.63 12.49
N ASP A 152 -19.62 6.41 11.29
CA ASP A 152 -20.28 6.69 10.02
C ASP A 152 -21.42 5.70 9.72
N GLU A 153 -21.26 4.42 10.07
CA GLU A 153 -22.24 3.36 9.81
C GLU A 153 -23.45 3.45 10.75
N PHE A 154 -23.23 3.77 12.02
CA PHE A 154 -24.32 3.75 13.02
C PHE A 154 -24.82 5.14 13.41
N GLY A 155 -24.14 6.22 13.01
CA GLY A 155 -24.51 7.59 13.36
C GLY A 155 -24.59 7.83 14.87
N ILE A 156 -23.93 6.99 15.67
CA ILE A 156 -23.99 7.06 17.14
C ILE A 156 -23.06 8.19 17.58
N PRO A 157 -23.55 9.15 18.39
CA PRO A 157 -22.68 10.14 19.01
C PRO A 157 -21.70 9.43 19.96
N ILE A 158 -20.41 9.47 19.64
CA ILE A 158 -19.34 8.90 20.47
C ILE A 158 -18.70 10.02 21.28
N VAL A 159 -18.67 9.87 22.61
CA VAL A 159 -17.94 10.77 23.50
C VAL A 159 -16.54 10.19 23.69
N LEU A 160 -15.54 10.79 23.04
CA LEU A 160 -14.14 10.44 23.18
C LEU A 160 -13.51 11.25 24.32
N VAL A 161 -12.87 10.57 25.27
CA VAL A 161 -12.05 11.21 26.32
C VAL A 161 -10.61 10.77 26.10
N SER A 162 -9.78 11.68 25.59
CA SER A 162 -8.35 11.45 25.40
C SER A 162 -7.53 12.56 26.05
N HIS A 163 -6.31 12.20 26.45
CA HIS A 163 -5.30 13.12 26.98
C HIS A 163 -4.22 13.43 25.91
N ALA A 164 -4.32 12.81 24.73
CA ALA A 164 -3.46 13.08 23.59
C ALA A 164 -4.16 14.07 22.66
N LEU A 165 -3.61 15.28 22.54
CA LEU A 165 -4.20 16.34 21.72
C LEU A 165 -4.32 15.93 20.25
N ASP A 166 -3.33 15.20 19.72
CA ASP A 166 -3.28 14.77 18.32
C ASP A 166 -4.43 13.82 17.95
N GLU A 167 -4.88 12.97 18.89
CA GLU A 167 -6.05 12.11 18.67
C GLU A 167 -7.34 12.91 18.66
N VAL A 168 -7.47 13.87 19.58
CA VAL A 168 -8.64 14.74 19.71
C VAL A 168 -8.83 15.55 18.44
N ILE A 169 -7.75 16.15 17.92
CA ILE A 169 -7.79 16.94 16.69
C ILE A 169 -8.22 16.10 15.49
N ARG A 170 -7.73 14.85 15.42
CA ARG A 170 -7.96 13.99 14.26
C ARG A 170 -9.33 13.32 14.25
N LEU A 171 -9.91 13.05 15.43
CA LEU A 171 -11.07 12.16 15.57
C LEU A 171 -12.35 12.85 16.04
N ALA A 172 -12.26 14.01 16.69
CA ALA A 172 -13.44 14.70 17.19
C ALA A 172 -13.95 15.73 16.18
N ASP A 173 -15.28 15.82 16.06
CA ASP A 173 -15.94 16.92 15.34
C ASP A 173 -16.28 18.09 16.30
N THR A 174 -16.30 17.83 17.61
CA THR A 174 -16.61 18.83 18.65
C THR A 174 -15.73 18.57 19.87
N LEU A 175 -15.05 19.61 20.36
CA LEU A 175 -14.24 19.57 21.57
C LEU A 175 -15.00 20.19 22.73
N VAL A 176 -15.00 19.51 23.88
CA VAL A 176 -15.47 20.07 25.16
C VAL A 176 -14.31 20.03 26.15
N LEU A 177 -13.83 21.21 26.54
CA LEU A 177 -12.74 21.36 27.50
C LEU A 177 -13.33 21.54 28.89
N VAL A 178 -13.03 20.61 29.80
CA VAL A 178 -13.55 20.59 31.17
C VAL A 178 -12.40 20.69 32.16
N ASP A 179 -12.46 21.66 33.07
CA ASP A 179 -11.53 21.80 34.19
C ASP A 179 -12.28 22.00 35.51
N ALA A 180 -11.83 21.34 36.58
CA ALA A 180 -12.45 21.37 37.91
C ALA A 180 -13.99 21.18 37.91
N GLY A 181 -14.51 20.34 37.02
CA GLY A 181 -15.95 20.07 36.88
C GLY A 181 -16.74 21.18 36.17
N ARG A 182 -16.08 22.13 35.50
CA ARG A 182 -16.70 23.20 34.71
C ARG A 182 -16.25 23.12 33.25
N VAL A 183 -17.18 23.36 32.32
CA VAL A 183 -16.86 23.49 30.89
C VAL A 183 -16.22 24.87 30.65
N HIS A 184 -15.01 24.88 30.11
CA HIS A 184 -14.27 26.08 29.72
C HIS A 184 -14.43 26.43 28.24
N ALA A 185 -14.55 25.44 27.36
CA ALA A 185 -14.81 25.64 25.93
C ALA A 185 -15.65 24.49 25.36
N CYS A 186 -16.50 24.78 24.38
CA CYS A 186 -17.34 23.80 23.68
C CYS A 186 -17.63 24.30 22.26
N GLY A 187 -17.40 23.48 21.24
CA GLY A 187 -17.51 23.91 19.84
C GLY A 187 -16.72 23.04 18.88
N ASP A 188 -16.67 23.44 17.62
CA ASP A 188 -15.86 22.80 16.58
C ASP A 188 -14.38 22.75 17.02
N VAL A 189 -13.72 21.64 16.71
CA VAL A 189 -12.32 21.42 17.10
C VAL A 189 -11.41 22.48 16.50
N ASP A 190 -11.58 22.84 15.23
CA ASP A 190 -10.73 23.80 14.54
C ASP A 190 -10.88 25.20 15.15
N ASP A 191 -12.11 25.58 15.49
CA ASP A 191 -12.42 26.87 16.13
C ASP A 191 -11.82 26.96 17.55
N ILE A 192 -11.90 25.90 18.34
CA ILE A 192 -11.36 25.89 19.70
C ILE A 192 -9.83 25.90 19.69
N MET A 193 -9.20 25.07 18.84
CA MET A 193 -7.75 25.00 18.75
C MET A 193 -7.14 26.31 18.25
N GLY A 194 -7.75 26.93 17.23
CA GLY A 194 -7.32 28.24 16.72
C GLY A 194 -7.32 29.33 17.80
N ASN A 195 -8.24 29.28 18.75
CA ASN A 195 -8.30 30.23 19.87
C ASN A 195 -7.30 29.91 20.99
N LEU A 196 -6.99 28.63 21.22
CA LEU A 196 -6.01 28.20 22.22
C LEU A 196 -4.59 28.64 21.86
N ASP A 197 -4.18 28.48 20.60
CA ASP A 197 -2.85 28.90 20.12
C ASP A 197 -2.64 30.43 20.21
N VAL A 198 -3.69 31.20 19.97
CA VAL A 198 -3.68 32.67 20.11
C VAL A 198 -3.59 33.09 21.58
N SER A 199 -4.20 32.32 22.50
CA SER A 199 -4.13 32.60 23.95
C SER A 199 -2.75 32.29 24.55
N ALA A 200 -2.07 31.24 24.07
CA ALA A 200 -0.73 30.87 24.54
C ALA A 200 0.35 31.88 24.14
N THR A 201 0.16 32.57 23.00
CA THR A 201 1.09 33.59 22.49
C THR A 201 0.93 34.96 23.16
N HIS A 202 -0.20 35.24 23.83
CA HIS A 202 -0.47 36.52 24.50
C HIS A 202 -0.27 36.49 26.04
N GLY A 203 0.26 35.39 26.59
CA GLY A 203 0.40 35.17 28.04
C GLY A 203 1.64 35.77 28.73
N GLN A 204 2.56 36.45 28.03
CA GLN A 204 3.70 37.14 28.65
C GLN A 204 3.62 38.65 28.47
N SER A 205 2.78 39.31 29.28
CA SER A 205 2.90 40.74 29.60
C SER A 205 1.87 41.12 30.67
N ARG A 206 2.21 40.86 31.93
CA ARG A 206 1.72 41.64 33.07
C ARG A 206 2.88 41.85 34.03
N ASP A 207 3.45 43.04 33.97
CA ASP A 207 3.72 43.92 35.12
C ASP A 207 3.64 45.37 34.62
#